data_AF-A0A7C7LWP6-F1
#
_entry.id   AF-A0A7C7LWP6-F1
#
_cell.length_a   1.000
_cell.length_b   1.000
_cell.length_c   1.000
_cell.angle_alpha   90.00
_cell.angle_beta   90.00
_cell.angle_gamma   90.00
#
_symmetry.space_group_name_H-M   'P 1'
#
loop_
_entity.id
_entity.type
_entity.pdbx_description
1 polymer ?
#
loop_
_entity_poly.entity_id
_entity_poly.type
_entity_poly.pdbx_seq_one_letter_code
_entity_poly.pdbx_strand_id
1 'polypeptide(L)'
;MKLFVPIFLLFSLLSAEIYDVSIPENDTASYNYADFRMWVNDSTDTLRGIYWFMHPNNGDSRNIVTDSAYQALANGQDFALMGAHIFNMHMSTGIGDAVIAAMDSFAVLFRHDELEFVPFFINGYSWGGQFGYHFTKWIPERIVGFITQKGGFHNTDPAGDAIEVPGLMFVGENDLPYRIENLTGIFLDHRPLGAKWILAMEQGAVHTQITDHPFLDSFFNTVTDLRLPDSLDVFAPITLNTLSDSIGWFGDQDSWTIGSFECYDGVVDSSSWFPSRNVGERWQSFVSEGWVSDTSECDGSIGTDIRIPAEWEAQEAVWLQWPLQFEHWMRPEMAATIAAIQNYEPIHLIVENEDHQSQAETQIQNHGGNLLNVTFHIQPHNNAWLRDNGPLYVEQDGSIIIHDMGFDSWGGLVEDYEEDDIIPSIMGQWLNLTVDTIDFIMERGNLEFNGAGTLITNWDCWADR
;
A
#
# COMPACT_ATOMS: atom_id res chain seq x y z
N MET A 1 -50.75 22.84 24.76
CA MET A 1 -49.62 23.46 24.05
C MET A 1 -48.42 22.52 24.27
N LYS A 2 -48.15 21.61 23.31
CA LYS A 2 -47.02 20.68 23.40
C LYS A 2 -45.77 21.45 22.99
N LEU A 3 -44.81 21.60 23.92
CA LEU A 3 -43.52 22.21 23.64
C LEU A 3 -42.73 21.28 22.71
N PHE A 4 -42.45 21.74 21.50
CA PHE A 4 -41.40 21.18 20.65
C PHE A 4 -40.06 21.71 21.16
N VAL A 5 -39.17 20.80 21.58
CA VAL A 5 -37.76 21.12 21.82
C VAL A 5 -37.02 20.77 20.54
N PRO A 6 -36.39 21.72 19.83
CA PRO A 6 -35.56 21.39 18.69
C PRO A 6 -34.25 20.78 19.21
N ILE A 7 -33.96 19.55 18.77
CA ILE A 7 -32.65 18.94 18.93
C ILE A 7 -31.76 19.58 17.86
N PHE A 8 -30.82 20.42 18.28
CA PHE A 8 -29.71 20.84 17.44
C PHE A 8 -28.67 19.72 17.44
N LEU A 9 -28.57 19.00 16.32
CA LEU A 9 -27.40 18.18 16.01
C LEU A 9 -26.27 19.15 15.66
N LEU A 10 -25.36 19.37 16.61
CA LEU A 10 -24.06 19.97 16.35
C LEU A 10 -23.23 18.91 15.62
N PHE A 11 -23.08 19.05 14.30
CA PHE A 11 -21.98 18.40 13.59
C PHE A 11 -20.70 19.14 14.00
N SER A 12 -19.89 18.52 14.85
CA SER A 12 -18.48 18.89 14.96
C SER A 12 -17.84 18.55 13.62
N LEU A 13 -17.46 19.57 12.86
CA LEU A 13 -16.46 19.36 11.81
C LEU A 13 -15.18 18.95 12.55
N LEU A 14 -14.88 17.66 12.52
CA LEU A 14 -13.59 17.12 12.95
C LEU A 14 -12.52 17.78 12.06
N SER A 15 -11.53 18.39 12.69
CA SER A 15 -10.42 19.08 12.03
C SER A 15 -9.15 18.51 12.61
N ALA A 16 -8.39 17.81 11.77
CA ALA A 16 -7.14 17.15 12.13
C ALA A 16 -6.29 17.97 13.13
N GLU A 17 -5.89 17.33 14.23
CA GLU A 17 -5.17 17.97 15.32
C GLU A 17 -3.66 18.02 15.06
N ILE A 18 -3.02 19.15 15.42
CA ILE A 18 -1.56 19.33 15.40
C ILE A 18 -1.13 19.87 16.74
N TYR A 19 -0.17 19.21 17.39
CA TYR A 19 0.42 19.67 18.64
C TYR A 19 1.94 19.80 18.53
N ASP A 20 2.47 20.76 19.28
CA ASP A 20 3.90 20.95 19.51
C ASP A 20 4.24 20.51 20.94
N VAL A 21 5.32 19.74 21.09
CA VAL A 21 5.89 19.34 22.39
C VAL A 21 7.37 19.68 22.41
N SER A 22 7.82 20.35 23.46
CA SER A 22 9.24 20.61 23.72
C SER A 22 9.64 19.92 25.01
N ILE A 23 10.69 19.10 24.97
CA ILE A 23 11.23 18.46 26.16
C ILE A 23 12.47 19.24 26.62
N PRO A 24 12.42 19.93 27.78
CA PRO A 24 13.55 20.70 28.27
C PRO A 24 14.73 19.79 28.62
N GLU A 25 15.95 20.34 28.58
CA GLU A 25 17.13 19.64 29.10
C GLU A 25 16.96 19.37 30.61
N ASN A 26 17.50 18.24 31.07
CA ASN A 26 17.65 17.94 32.49
C ASN A 26 19.14 17.92 32.87
N ASP A 27 19.46 17.91 34.17
CA ASP A 27 20.84 18.02 34.68
C ASP A 27 21.82 16.93 34.15
N THR A 28 21.31 15.85 33.57
CA THR A 28 22.08 14.72 33.02
C THR A 28 22.05 14.64 31.49
N ALA A 29 21.24 15.46 30.83
CA ALA A 29 21.06 15.44 29.39
C ALA A 29 22.21 16.19 28.66
N SER A 30 22.64 15.65 27.52
CA SER A 30 23.69 16.27 26.69
C SER A 30 23.13 17.10 25.52
N TYR A 31 21.84 17.47 25.55
CA TYR A 31 21.15 18.22 24.49
C TYR A 31 20.57 19.52 25.03
N ASN A 32 20.51 20.56 24.18
CA ASN A 32 20.00 21.89 24.56
C ASN A 32 18.53 22.11 24.16
N TYR A 33 18.06 21.40 23.13
CA TYR A 33 16.68 21.44 22.67
C TYR A 33 16.26 20.10 22.06
N ALA A 34 14.98 19.78 22.22
CA ALA A 34 14.29 18.64 21.66
C ALA A 34 12.82 19.06 21.45
N ASP A 35 12.53 19.55 20.25
CA ASP A 35 11.22 20.05 19.87
C ASP A 35 10.58 19.11 18.85
N PHE A 36 9.32 18.78 19.05
CA PHE A 36 8.56 17.84 18.23
C PHE A 36 7.25 18.48 17.81
N ARG A 37 6.78 18.13 16.62
CA ARG A 37 5.43 18.42 16.17
C ARG A 37 4.84 17.17 15.57
N MET A 38 3.61 16.87 15.94
CA MET A 38 2.88 15.71 15.45
C MET A 38 1.54 16.14 14.90
N TRP A 39 1.09 15.41 13.88
CA TRP A 39 -0.24 15.45 13.31
C TRP A 39 -0.87 14.07 13.42
N VAL A 40 -2.16 14.05 13.78
CA VAL A 40 -3.00 12.85 13.82
C VAL A 40 -4.27 13.16 13.03
N ASN A 41 -4.71 12.22 12.21
CA ASN A 41 -6.00 12.35 11.54
C ASN A 41 -7.13 12.06 12.54
N ASP A 42 -8.09 12.97 12.63
CA ASP A 42 -9.25 12.85 13.52
C ASP A 42 -10.15 11.64 13.21
N SER A 43 -10.09 11.09 11.99
CA SER A 43 -10.83 9.89 11.62
C SER A 43 -10.15 8.58 12.04
N THR A 44 -8.91 8.64 12.54
CA THR A 44 -8.15 7.45 12.94
C THR A 44 -8.52 7.09 14.38
N ASP A 45 -9.32 6.03 14.53
CA ASP A 45 -9.76 5.55 15.85
C ASP A 45 -8.62 4.95 16.69
N THR A 46 -7.61 4.37 16.04
CA THR A 46 -6.51 3.67 16.72
C THR A 46 -5.24 3.81 15.90
N LEU A 47 -4.21 4.39 16.51
CA LEU A 47 -2.92 4.55 15.84
C LEU A 47 -2.11 3.25 15.87
N ARG A 48 -1.51 2.91 14.73
CA ARG A 48 -0.68 1.70 14.57
C ARG A 48 0.82 1.97 14.64
N GLY A 49 1.22 3.23 14.51
CA GLY A 49 2.62 3.64 14.46
C GLY A 49 2.81 5.15 14.31
N ILE A 50 4.08 5.56 14.26
CA ILE A 50 4.49 6.95 14.04
C ILE A 50 5.43 7.00 12.84
N TYR A 51 5.02 7.69 11.77
CA TYR A 51 5.88 8.01 10.64
C TYR A 51 6.67 9.27 11.00
N TRP A 52 7.98 9.14 11.10
CA TRP A 52 8.85 10.23 11.52
C TRP A 52 9.81 10.65 10.41
N PHE A 53 9.63 11.87 9.91
CA PHE A 53 10.55 12.47 8.96
C PHE A 53 11.59 13.38 9.64
N MET A 54 12.87 13.20 9.29
CA MET A 54 14.01 13.95 9.86
C MET A 54 14.83 14.68 8.79
N HIS A 55 14.98 15.99 8.98
CA HIS A 55 15.72 16.89 8.11
C HIS A 55 17.26 16.79 8.27
N PRO A 56 18.04 17.45 7.38
CA PRO A 56 19.50 17.48 7.46
C PRO A 56 19.99 18.31 8.67
N ASN A 57 21.31 18.39 8.85
CA ASN A 57 21.94 19.03 10.00
C ASN A 57 21.47 20.49 10.16
N ASN A 58 21.15 20.89 11.39
CA ASN A 58 20.54 22.20 11.73
C ASN A 58 19.17 22.46 11.05
N GLY A 59 18.51 21.42 10.52
CA GLY A 59 17.16 21.52 9.97
C GLY A 59 16.08 21.30 11.03
N ASP A 60 14.87 21.80 10.75
CA ASP A 60 13.68 21.66 11.60
C ASP A 60 12.57 21.04 10.75
N SER A 61 12.31 19.73 10.94
CA SER A 61 11.30 19.00 10.15
C SER A 61 9.90 19.12 10.68
N ARG A 62 9.63 19.91 11.73
CA ARG A 62 8.28 20.01 12.33
C ARG A 62 7.21 20.46 11.34
N ASN A 63 7.56 21.22 10.30
CA ASN A 63 6.58 21.63 9.29
C ASN A 63 6.14 20.49 8.35
N ILE A 64 6.82 19.33 8.34
CA ILE A 64 6.43 18.17 7.52
C ILE A 64 5.01 17.70 7.82
N VAL A 65 4.53 17.92 9.04
CA VAL A 65 3.19 17.52 9.48
C VAL A 65 2.06 18.27 8.76
N THR A 66 2.39 19.29 7.95
CA THR A 66 1.46 20.05 7.12
C THR A 66 1.53 19.68 5.65
N ASP A 67 2.43 18.76 5.28
CA ASP A 67 2.55 18.27 3.91
C ASP A 67 1.48 17.21 3.64
N SER A 68 0.61 17.48 2.66
CA SER A 68 -0.53 16.62 2.36
C SER A 68 -0.14 15.24 1.86
N ALA A 69 1.01 15.09 1.19
CA ALA A 69 1.46 13.80 0.70
C ALA A 69 1.93 12.92 1.87
N TYR A 70 2.68 13.48 2.82
CA TYR A 70 3.06 12.75 4.03
C TYR A 70 1.87 12.46 4.95
N GLN A 71 0.89 13.37 5.03
CA GLN A 71 -0.36 13.13 5.76
C GLN A 71 -1.12 11.96 5.14
N ALA A 72 -1.26 11.93 3.81
CA ALA A 72 -1.91 10.83 3.10
C ALA A 72 -1.18 9.49 3.31
N LEU A 73 0.16 9.48 3.20
CA LEU A 73 0.98 8.30 3.42
C LEU A 73 0.84 7.74 4.83
N ALA A 74 1.00 8.59 5.85
CA ALA A 74 0.88 8.17 7.24
C ALA A 74 -0.54 7.68 7.54
N ASN A 75 -1.56 8.42 7.08
CA ASN A 75 -2.95 8.05 7.28
C ASN A 75 -3.32 6.73 6.60
N GLY A 76 -2.76 6.42 5.42
CA GLY A 76 -3.02 5.16 4.72
C GLY A 76 -2.61 3.90 5.50
N GLN A 77 -1.83 4.06 6.57
CA GLN A 77 -1.41 2.98 7.47
C GLN A 77 -1.89 3.17 8.92
N ASP A 78 -2.78 4.15 9.17
CA ASP A 78 -3.19 4.59 10.51
C ASP A 78 -2.01 5.04 11.41
N PHE A 79 -1.04 5.74 10.81
CA PHE A 79 0.12 6.28 11.52
C PHE A 79 -0.06 7.77 11.85
N ALA A 80 0.47 8.19 12.99
CA ALA A 80 0.71 9.60 13.27
C ALA A 80 1.89 10.11 12.42
N LEU A 81 1.85 11.37 12.01
CA LEU A 81 2.97 12.00 11.28
C LEU A 81 3.74 12.93 12.21
N MET A 82 5.05 12.73 12.32
CA MET A 82 5.91 13.51 13.20
C MET A 82 7.08 14.15 12.46
N GLY A 83 7.39 15.39 12.83
CA GLY A 83 8.65 16.07 12.54
C GLY A 83 9.31 16.57 13.82
N ALA A 84 10.61 16.88 13.76
CA ALA A 84 11.36 17.30 14.93
C ALA A 84 12.47 18.30 14.60
N HIS A 85 12.87 19.03 15.64
CA HIS A 85 14.06 19.85 15.69
C HIS A 85 14.87 19.44 16.91
N ILE A 86 15.97 18.74 16.65
CA ILE A 86 16.75 18.03 17.66
C ILE A 86 18.20 18.49 17.62
N PHE A 87 18.82 18.61 18.80
CA PHE A 87 20.17 19.14 18.95
C PHE A 87 21.29 18.16 18.58
N ASN A 88 21.17 16.88 18.93
CA ASN A 88 22.21 15.86 18.67
C ASN A 88 21.58 14.46 18.44
N MET A 89 22.40 13.44 18.26
CA MET A 89 21.98 12.04 18.10
C MET A 89 22.57 11.11 19.18
N HIS A 90 22.86 11.65 20.37
CA HIS A 90 23.44 10.88 21.48
C HIS A 90 22.33 10.19 22.29
N MET A 91 21.77 9.13 21.71
CA MET A 91 20.56 8.47 22.22
C MET A 91 20.63 8.16 23.72
N SER A 92 21.75 7.58 24.17
CA SER A 92 21.95 7.15 25.56
C SER A 92 22.33 8.26 26.56
N THR A 93 22.48 9.51 26.11
CA THR A 93 22.78 10.66 27.00
C THR A 93 21.68 11.72 26.94
N GLY A 94 20.45 11.29 26.65
CA GLY A 94 19.23 12.05 26.91
C GLY A 94 18.34 12.28 25.71
N ILE A 95 18.86 12.33 24.47
CA ILE A 95 17.97 12.64 23.33
C ILE A 95 17.00 11.50 23.02
N GLY A 96 17.41 10.24 23.22
CA GLY A 96 16.50 9.09 23.10
C GLY A 96 15.36 9.18 24.11
N ASP A 97 15.69 9.42 25.39
CA ASP A 97 14.71 9.60 26.46
C ASP A 97 13.77 10.79 26.21
N ALA A 98 14.27 11.87 25.60
CA ALA A 98 13.44 13.03 25.24
C ALA A 98 12.40 12.69 24.16
N VAL A 99 12.73 11.83 23.20
CA VAL A 99 11.76 11.35 22.20
C VAL A 99 10.67 10.53 22.89
N ILE A 100 11.04 9.62 23.78
CA ILE A 100 10.05 8.79 24.51
C ILE A 100 9.14 9.67 25.38
N ALA A 101 9.71 10.62 26.14
CA ALA A 101 8.93 11.56 26.95
C ALA A 101 8.00 12.47 26.12
N ALA A 102 8.38 12.77 24.88
CA ALA A 102 7.51 13.51 23.96
C ALA A 102 6.29 12.66 23.56
N MET A 103 6.44 11.35 23.40
CA MET A 103 5.33 10.46 23.07
C MET A 103 4.32 10.37 24.22
N ASP A 104 4.80 10.26 25.46
CA ASP A 104 3.94 10.33 26.66
C ASP A 104 3.12 11.64 26.69
N SER A 105 3.75 12.75 26.29
CA SER A 105 3.08 14.05 26.23
C SER A 105 2.03 14.10 25.10
N PHE A 106 2.34 13.54 23.93
CA PHE A 106 1.41 13.48 22.81
C PHE A 106 0.22 12.54 23.09
N ALA A 107 0.43 11.42 23.76
CA ALA A 107 -0.63 10.51 24.18
C ALA A 107 -1.73 11.26 24.95
N VAL A 108 -1.33 12.10 25.92
CA VAL A 108 -2.25 12.93 26.71
C VAL A 108 -2.91 14.02 25.87
N LEU A 109 -2.16 14.69 24.97
CA LEU A 109 -2.67 15.81 24.18
C LEU A 109 -3.71 15.36 23.15
N PHE A 110 -3.40 14.31 22.40
CA PHE A 110 -4.28 13.75 21.38
C PHE A 110 -5.37 12.83 21.96
N ARG A 111 -5.23 12.41 23.23
CA ARG A 111 -6.09 11.38 23.85
C ARG A 111 -5.99 10.03 23.13
N HIS A 112 -4.77 9.70 22.71
CA HIS A 112 -4.38 8.43 22.11
C HIS A 112 -3.33 7.79 23.02
N ASP A 113 -3.79 7.06 24.04
CA ASP A 113 -2.91 6.41 25.04
C ASP A 113 -1.91 5.44 24.36
N GLU A 114 -2.26 4.92 23.19
CA GLU A 114 -1.38 4.05 22.41
C GLU A 114 -0.08 4.68 21.93
N LEU A 115 0.00 6.02 21.83
CA LEU A 115 1.21 6.71 21.40
C LEU A 115 2.44 6.40 22.28
N GLU A 116 2.21 5.99 23.54
CA GLU A 116 3.27 5.52 24.44
C GLU A 116 3.96 4.24 23.93
N PHE A 117 3.23 3.39 23.20
CA PHE A 117 3.65 2.02 22.87
C PHE A 117 3.89 1.75 21.39
N VAL A 118 3.18 2.44 20.51
CA VAL A 118 3.27 2.22 19.06
C VAL A 118 4.69 2.43 18.55
N PRO A 119 5.13 1.67 17.52
CA PRO A 119 6.47 1.75 16.99
C PRO A 119 6.65 2.95 16.04
N PHE A 120 7.91 3.21 15.70
CA PHE A 120 8.30 4.23 14.74
C PHE A 120 8.67 3.63 13.39
N PHE A 121 8.40 4.39 12.33
CA PHE A 121 9.11 4.27 11.06
C PHE A 121 9.84 5.59 10.81
N ILE A 122 11.16 5.56 10.58
CA ILE A 122 11.96 6.78 10.48
C ILE A 122 12.49 6.97 9.07
N ASN A 123 12.15 8.09 8.43
CA ASN A 123 12.71 8.51 7.16
C ASN A 123 13.60 9.74 7.34
N GLY A 124 14.91 9.58 7.13
CA GLY A 124 15.89 10.61 7.44
C GLY A 124 16.78 11.00 6.26
N TYR A 125 16.96 12.31 6.06
CA TYR A 125 17.88 12.85 5.06
C TYR A 125 19.16 13.44 5.69
N SER A 126 20.32 13.03 5.17
CA SER A 126 21.66 13.45 5.56
C SER A 126 21.98 13.22 7.04
N TRP A 127 21.87 14.23 7.89
CA TRP A 127 22.00 14.09 9.34
C TRP A 127 20.77 13.40 9.95
N GLY A 128 19.58 13.64 9.41
CA GLY A 128 18.38 12.90 9.77
C GLY A 128 18.49 11.43 9.45
N GLY A 129 19.18 11.06 8.36
CA GLY A 129 19.44 9.67 8.01
C GLY A 129 20.37 8.97 9.00
N GLN A 130 21.39 9.71 9.47
CA GLN A 130 22.22 9.26 10.58
C GLN A 130 21.37 9.06 11.83
N PHE A 131 20.59 10.08 12.22
CA PHE A 131 19.71 10.00 13.38
C PHE A 131 18.80 8.76 13.33
N GLY A 132 18.12 8.51 12.21
CA GLY A 132 17.23 7.35 12.06
C GLY A 132 17.94 6.02 12.25
N TYR A 133 19.13 5.85 11.67
CA TYR A 133 19.95 4.66 11.89
C TYR A 133 20.40 4.51 13.35
N HIS A 134 20.87 5.60 13.98
CA HIS A 134 21.32 5.58 15.38
C HIS A 134 20.17 5.31 16.36
N PHE A 135 18.99 5.85 16.09
CA PHE A 135 17.79 5.61 16.89
C PHE A 135 17.35 4.16 16.75
N THR A 136 17.43 3.62 15.53
CA THR A 136 17.17 2.20 15.26
C THR A 136 18.12 1.27 15.98
N LYS A 137 19.42 1.58 16.01
CA LYS A 137 20.40 0.82 16.82
C LYS A 137 20.14 0.89 18.32
N TRP A 138 19.50 1.94 18.82
CA TRP A 138 19.29 2.16 20.24
C TRP A 138 18.08 1.41 20.80
N ILE A 139 16.98 1.33 20.04
CA ILE A 139 15.73 0.71 20.48
C ILE A 139 15.05 -0.09 19.33
N PRO A 140 15.73 -1.09 18.75
CA PRO A 140 15.27 -1.78 17.55
C PRO A 140 13.88 -2.43 17.68
N GLU A 141 13.47 -2.82 18.89
CA GLU A 141 12.16 -3.39 19.19
C GLU A 141 10.99 -2.41 18.99
N ARG A 142 11.27 -1.10 18.97
CA ARG A 142 10.27 -0.03 18.71
C ARG A 142 10.30 0.45 17.26
N ILE A 143 11.02 -0.20 16.34
CA ILE A 143 11.17 0.26 14.96
C ILE A 143 10.61 -0.76 13.97
N VAL A 144 9.62 -0.31 13.20
CA VAL A 144 9.03 -1.06 12.08
C VAL A 144 10.02 -1.14 10.93
N GLY A 145 10.62 0.00 10.55
CA GLY A 145 11.64 0.12 9.52
C GLY A 145 12.28 1.51 9.51
N PHE A 146 13.34 1.67 8.73
CA PHE A 146 13.99 2.97 8.57
C PHE A 146 14.49 3.22 7.15
N ILE A 147 14.56 4.50 6.78
CA ILE A 147 15.19 5.00 5.57
C ILE A 147 16.29 5.98 5.96
N THR A 148 17.51 5.72 5.50
CA THR A 148 18.63 6.66 5.64
C THR A 148 19.09 7.13 4.26
N GLN A 149 19.01 8.43 4.03
CA GLN A 149 19.36 9.04 2.75
C GLN A 149 20.67 9.82 2.85
N LYS A 150 21.72 9.32 2.21
CA LYS A 150 23.00 10.03 1.97
C LYS A 150 23.69 10.60 3.22
N GLY A 151 23.49 10.01 4.40
CA GLY A 151 24.26 10.37 5.60
C GLY A 151 25.73 9.96 5.48
N GLY A 152 26.61 10.47 6.37
CA GLY A 152 28.06 10.24 6.22
C GLY A 152 28.86 9.97 7.48
N PHE A 153 28.23 9.99 8.66
CA PHE A 153 28.89 9.70 9.93
C PHE A 153 28.07 8.74 10.78
N HIS A 154 27.48 7.73 10.14
CA HIS A 154 26.81 6.64 10.84
C HIS A 154 27.84 5.84 11.65
N ASN A 155 27.44 5.38 12.83
CA ASN A 155 28.28 4.49 13.64
C ASN A 155 28.44 3.13 12.93
N THR A 156 29.70 2.73 12.74
CA THR A 156 30.09 1.49 12.03
C THR A 156 30.31 0.30 12.97
N ASP A 157 30.08 0.45 14.27
CA ASP A 157 30.13 -0.69 15.20
C ASP A 157 28.99 -1.67 14.87
N PRO A 158 29.07 -2.94 15.34
CA PRO A 158 27.99 -3.91 15.13
C PRO A 158 26.60 -3.34 15.45
N ALA A 159 25.65 -3.59 14.56
CA ALA A 159 24.28 -3.09 14.69
C ALA A 159 23.42 -3.86 15.71
N GLY A 160 23.87 -5.03 16.17
CA GLY A 160 23.11 -5.85 17.12
C GLY A 160 21.77 -6.27 16.52
N ASP A 161 20.70 -6.24 17.32
CA ASP A 161 19.36 -6.66 16.89
C ASP A 161 18.76 -5.74 15.80
N ALA A 162 19.33 -4.56 15.55
CA ALA A 162 18.90 -3.67 14.46
C ALA A 162 19.15 -4.25 13.06
N ILE A 163 19.93 -5.33 12.91
CA ILE A 163 20.04 -6.05 11.63
C ILE A 163 18.70 -6.67 11.21
N GLU A 164 17.82 -6.98 12.17
CA GLU A 164 16.48 -7.55 11.91
C GLU A 164 15.43 -6.47 11.59
N VAL A 165 15.78 -5.18 11.67
CA VAL A 165 14.91 -4.08 11.29
C VAL A 165 15.13 -3.78 9.80
N PRO A 166 14.10 -3.86 8.95
CA PRO A 166 14.23 -3.51 7.54
C PRO A 166 14.74 -2.09 7.34
N GLY A 167 15.78 -1.95 6.53
CA GLY A 167 16.49 -0.69 6.32
C GLY A 167 16.70 -0.38 4.85
N LEU A 168 16.32 0.82 4.41
CA LEU A 168 16.58 1.30 3.06
C LEU A 168 17.64 2.41 3.09
N MET A 169 18.80 2.12 2.51
CA MET A 169 19.99 2.99 2.56
C MET A 169 20.27 3.56 1.18
N PHE A 170 20.28 4.88 1.06
CA PHE A 170 20.61 5.56 -0.19
C PHE A 170 21.99 6.21 -0.15
N VAL A 171 22.75 6.03 -1.23
CA VAL A 171 23.98 6.76 -1.53
C VAL A 171 23.85 7.48 -2.87
N GLY A 172 24.64 8.53 -3.12
CA GLY A 172 24.73 9.17 -4.44
C GLY A 172 26.05 8.83 -5.10
N GLU A 173 26.04 8.45 -6.37
CA GLU A 173 27.25 8.08 -7.12
C GLU A 173 28.32 9.19 -7.08
N ASN A 174 27.88 10.45 -7.18
CA ASN A 174 28.74 11.63 -7.18
C ASN A 174 28.77 12.36 -5.81
N ASP A 175 28.30 11.72 -4.73
CA ASP A 175 28.45 12.28 -3.39
C ASP A 175 29.91 12.19 -2.90
N LEU A 176 30.21 12.83 -1.76
CA LEU A 176 31.56 12.81 -1.19
C LEU A 176 31.95 11.37 -0.81
N PRO A 177 33.20 10.92 -1.10
CA PRO A 177 33.63 9.54 -0.89
C PRO A 177 33.33 8.99 0.50
N TYR A 178 33.54 9.79 1.56
CA TYR A 178 33.28 9.34 2.93
C TYR A 178 31.80 9.01 3.20
N ARG A 179 30.85 9.64 2.48
CA ARG A 179 29.42 9.34 2.62
C ARG A 179 29.07 8.01 1.98
N ILE A 180 29.60 7.78 0.78
CA ILE A 180 29.44 6.54 0.03
C ILE A 180 30.09 5.40 0.83
N GLU A 181 31.37 5.55 1.20
CA GLU A 181 32.13 4.55 1.95
C GLU A 181 31.50 4.22 3.31
N ASN A 182 30.95 5.20 4.03
CA ASN A 182 30.34 4.97 5.34
C ASN A 182 29.08 4.10 5.27
N LEU A 183 28.11 4.44 4.41
CA LEU A 183 26.87 3.66 4.29
C LEU A 183 27.10 2.33 3.57
N THR A 184 27.86 2.32 2.48
CA THR A 184 28.18 1.08 1.75
C THR A 184 28.98 0.12 2.63
N GLY A 185 29.93 0.62 3.43
CA GLY A 185 30.69 -0.19 4.37
C GLY A 185 29.80 -0.83 5.44
N ILE A 186 28.91 -0.05 6.07
CA ILE A 186 27.94 -0.57 7.05
C ILE A 186 27.08 -1.66 6.43
N PHE A 187 26.57 -1.44 5.22
CA PHE A 187 25.79 -2.44 4.50
C PHE A 187 26.59 -3.73 4.29
N LEU A 188 27.79 -3.65 3.70
CA LEU A 188 28.62 -4.82 3.39
C LEU A 188 29.12 -5.55 4.64
N ASP A 189 29.33 -4.86 5.75
CA ASP A 189 29.75 -5.47 7.02
C ASP A 189 28.61 -6.25 7.70
N HIS A 190 27.34 -5.93 7.41
CA HIS A 190 26.18 -6.50 8.11
C HIS A 190 25.31 -7.43 7.24
N ARG A 191 25.34 -7.32 5.92
CA ARG A 191 24.64 -8.27 5.03
C ARG A 191 25.05 -9.74 5.25
N PRO A 192 26.33 -10.09 5.45
CA PRO A 192 26.73 -11.46 5.80
C PRO A 192 26.21 -11.94 7.17
N LEU A 193 25.75 -11.01 8.02
CA LEU A 193 25.15 -11.32 9.32
C LEU A 193 23.64 -11.52 9.24
N GLY A 194 23.03 -11.41 8.04
CA GLY A 194 21.60 -11.57 7.82
C GLY A 194 20.82 -10.25 7.81
N ALA A 195 21.49 -9.09 7.79
CA ALA A 195 20.80 -7.81 7.88
C ALA A 195 19.76 -7.60 6.77
N LYS A 196 18.54 -7.20 7.14
CA LYS A 196 17.38 -7.00 6.27
C LYS A 196 17.45 -5.66 5.53
N TRP A 197 18.59 -5.37 4.91
CA TRP A 197 18.90 -4.04 4.39
C TRP A 197 19.01 -3.99 2.88
N ILE A 198 18.64 -2.85 2.33
CA ILE A 198 18.74 -2.47 0.93
C ILE A 198 19.77 -1.36 0.82
N LEU A 199 20.72 -1.49 -0.11
CA LEU A 199 21.58 -0.39 -0.55
C LEU A 199 21.16 0.03 -1.95
N ALA A 200 20.80 1.30 -2.12
CA ALA A 200 20.38 1.89 -3.38
C ALA A 200 21.31 3.06 -3.75
N MET A 201 22.04 2.91 -4.85
CA MET A 201 22.89 3.99 -5.38
C MET A 201 22.10 4.80 -6.42
N GLU A 202 21.93 6.09 -6.15
CA GLU A 202 21.34 7.02 -7.11
C GLU A 202 22.43 7.47 -8.10
N GLN A 203 22.26 7.07 -9.37
CA GLN A 203 23.21 7.36 -10.45
C GLN A 203 23.30 8.86 -10.70
N GLY A 204 24.52 9.35 -10.97
CA GLY A 204 24.78 10.77 -11.26
C GLY A 204 24.55 11.74 -10.10
N ALA A 205 23.90 11.32 -9.02
CA ALA A 205 23.41 12.20 -7.97
C ALA A 205 24.49 12.58 -6.95
N VAL A 206 24.39 13.82 -6.46
CA VAL A 206 25.21 14.35 -5.38
C VAL A 206 24.44 14.26 -4.05
N HIS A 207 24.78 15.11 -3.08
CA HIS A 207 24.11 15.20 -1.79
C HIS A 207 22.72 15.88 -1.88
N THR A 208 21.74 15.17 -2.43
CA THR A 208 20.33 15.60 -2.56
C THR A 208 19.38 14.62 -1.85
N GLN A 209 18.19 15.10 -1.49
CA GLN A 209 17.15 14.23 -0.96
C GLN A 209 16.54 13.39 -2.09
N ILE A 210 16.16 12.15 -1.78
CA ILE A 210 15.47 11.27 -2.72
C ILE A 210 14.04 11.77 -2.95
N THR A 211 13.63 11.82 -4.21
CA THR A 211 12.29 12.25 -4.65
C THR A 211 11.47 11.13 -5.30
N ASP A 212 11.99 9.90 -5.34
CA ASP A 212 11.25 8.72 -5.80
C ASP A 212 10.28 8.25 -4.71
N HIS A 213 9.17 8.99 -4.57
CA HIS A 213 8.12 8.69 -3.61
C HIS A 213 7.52 7.29 -3.79
N PRO A 214 7.20 6.82 -5.01
CA PRO A 214 6.71 5.46 -5.19
C PRO A 214 7.64 4.37 -4.63
N PHE A 215 8.96 4.54 -4.69
CA PHE A 215 9.90 3.62 -4.06
C PHE A 215 9.91 3.74 -2.53
N LEU A 216 10.00 4.97 -2.00
CA LEU A 216 10.02 5.23 -0.55
C LEU A 216 8.73 4.72 0.13
N ASP A 217 7.58 5.00 -0.48
CA ASP A 217 6.25 4.71 0.06
C ASP A 217 5.95 3.21 -0.02
N SER A 218 6.31 2.55 -1.13
CA SER A 218 6.20 1.09 -1.26
C SER A 218 7.02 0.36 -0.18
N PHE A 219 8.24 0.83 0.11
CA PHE A 219 9.05 0.26 1.17
C PHE A 219 8.39 0.47 2.55
N PHE A 220 7.90 1.68 2.85
CA PHE A 220 7.19 1.96 4.10
C PHE A 220 5.97 1.06 4.29
N ASN A 221 5.08 1.01 3.29
CA ASN A 221 3.84 0.22 3.35
C ASN A 221 4.15 -1.27 3.50
N THR A 222 5.01 -1.82 2.63
CA THR A 222 5.36 -3.25 2.65
C THR A 222 5.96 -3.67 3.99
N VAL A 223 6.90 -2.88 4.53
CA VAL A 223 7.53 -3.21 5.82
C VAL A 223 6.53 -3.10 6.96
N THR A 224 5.63 -2.12 6.92
CA THR A 224 4.58 -1.93 7.92
C THR A 224 3.62 -3.11 7.95
N ASP A 225 3.12 -3.54 6.79
CA ASP A 225 2.19 -4.68 6.67
C ASP A 225 2.81 -5.98 7.17
N LEU A 226 4.10 -6.20 6.90
CA LEU A 226 4.79 -7.43 7.33
C LEU A 226 5.17 -7.42 8.82
N ARG A 227 5.53 -6.26 9.37
CA ARG A 227 6.12 -6.15 10.72
C ARG A 227 5.09 -5.93 11.81
N LEU A 228 3.97 -5.28 11.51
CA LEU A 228 2.89 -5.13 12.47
C LEU A 228 2.05 -6.41 12.53
N PRO A 229 1.71 -6.93 13.72
CA PRO A 229 0.77 -8.06 13.82
C PRO A 229 -0.64 -7.66 13.38
N ASP A 230 -1.41 -8.62 12.86
CA ASP A 230 -2.80 -8.44 12.41
C ASP A 230 -3.73 -7.89 13.51
N SER A 231 -3.43 -8.24 14.77
CA SER A 231 -4.11 -7.74 15.96
C SER A 231 -3.11 -7.01 16.84
N LEU A 232 -3.34 -5.71 17.03
CA LEU A 232 -2.53 -4.86 17.87
C LEU A 232 -3.23 -4.66 19.23
N ASP A 233 -2.56 -5.03 20.31
CA ASP A 233 -2.87 -4.46 21.62
C ASP A 233 -2.11 -3.15 21.74
N VAL A 234 -2.73 -2.07 21.25
CA VAL A 234 -2.08 -0.76 21.18
C VAL A 234 -1.90 -0.11 22.56
N PHE A 235 -2.45 -0.69 23.63
CA PHE A 235 -2.30 -0.21 25.01
C PHE A 235 -1.16 -0.90 25.77
N ALA A 236 -0.33 -1.68 25.07
CA ALA A 236 0.84 -2.34 25.61
C ALA A 236 1.99 -2.31 24.59
N PRO A 237 3.25 -2.51 25.01
CA PRO A 237 4.37 -2.60 24.08
C PRO A 237 4.11 -3.61 22.95
N ILE A 238 4.17 -3.13 21.71
CA ILE A 238 3.85 -3.92 20.52
C ILE A 238 5.03 -4.84 20.20
N THR A 239 4.75 -6.14 20.11
CA THR A 239 5.75 -7.13 19.64
C THR A 239 5.68 -7.20 18.12
N LEU A 240 6.73 -6.69 17.45
CA LEU A 240 6.82 -6.73 15.98
C LEU A 240 7.10 -8.15 15.48
N ASN A 241 6.54 -8.48 14.32
CA ASN A 241 6.79 -9.74 13.64
C ASN A 241 8.26 -9.84 13.21
N THR A 242 8.81 -11.05 13.31
CA THR A 242 10.12 -11.36 12.73
C THR A 242 9.95 -11.76 11.27
N LEU A 243 10.88 -11.33 10.41
CA LEU A 243 10.79 -11.59 8.97
C LEU A 243 11.66 -12.78 8.59
N SER A 244 11.02 -13.87 8.15
CA SER A 244 11.72 -15.05 7.63
C SER A 244 12.63 -14.68 6.45
N ASP A 245 13.75 -15.38 6.30
CA ASP A 245 14.58 -15.24 5.09
C ASP A 245 13.83 -15.68 3.83
N SER A 246 12.92 -16.65 3.96
CA SER A 246 12.21 -17.26 2.83
C SER A 246 11.25 -16.34 2.09
N ILE A 247 10.79 -15.24 2.71
CA ILE A 247 9.98 -14.22 2.03
C ILE A 247 10.87 -13.23 1.24
N GLY A 248 12.18 -13.29 1.49
CA GLY A 248 13.14 -12.34 0.96
C GLY A 248 13.29 -12.43 -0.54
N TRP A 249 13.58 -11.28 -1.13
CA TRP A 249 14.15 -11.16 -2.46
C TRP A 249 15.54 -10.57 -2.33
N PHE A 250 16.38 -10.82 -3.33
CA PHE A 250 17.75 -10.33 -3.35
C PHE A 250 18.04 -9.55 -4.62
N GLY A 251 18.95 -8.59 -4.54
CA GLY A 251 19.36 -7.75 -5.68
C GLY A 251 20.86 -7.54 -5.73
N ASP A 252 21.46 -7.83 -6.88
CA ASP A 252 22.90 -7.70 -7.10
C ASP A 252 23.27 -6.25 -7.47
N GLN A 253 24.22 -5.66 -6.75
CA GLN A 253 24.56 -4.24 -6.91
C GLN A 253 25.19 -3.90 -8.27
N ASP A 254 25.83 -4.87 -8.93
CA ASP A 254 26.60 -4.65 -10.16
C ASP A 254 25.76 -4.94 -11.42
N SER A 255 24.97 -6.00 -11.40
CA SER A 255 24.14 -6.46 -12.51
C SER A 255 22.68 -6.00 -12.42
N TRP A 256 22.26 -5.48 -11.26
CA TRP A 256 20.88 -5.09 -10.93
C TRP A 256 19.86 -6.21 -11.08
N THR A 257 20.32 -7.46 -11.21
CA THR A 257 19.45 -8.62 -11.28
C THR A 257 18.85 -8.88 -9.90
N ILE A 258 17.54 -9.02 -9.85
CA ILE A 258 16.81 -9.40 -8.65
C ILE A 258 16.29 -10.84 -8.74
N GLY A 259 16.00 -11.46 -7.61
CA GLY A 259 15.35 -12.77 -7.58
C GLY A 259 14.86 -13.15 -6.19
N SER A 260 13.88 -14.04 -6.13
CA SER A 260 13.36 -14.60 -4.87
C SER A 260 14.42 -15.39 -4.11
N PHE A 261 14.20 -15.60 -2.82
CA PHE A 261 15.09 -16.39 -1.96
C PHE A 261 15.46 -17.76 -2.53
N GLU A 262 14.52 -18.44 -3.20
CA GLU A 262 14.73 -19.78 -3.73
C GLU A 262 15.46 -19.80 -5.07
N CYS A 263 15.31 -18.75 -5.88
CA CYS A 263 15.84 -18.70 -7.25
C CYS A 263 17.13 -17.89 -7.38
N TYR A 264 17.38 -16.96 -6.46
CA TYR A 264 18.50 -16.04 -6.58
C TYR A 264 19.84 -16.77 -6.58
N ASP A 265 20.61 -16.58 -7.66
CA ASP A 265 21.90 -17.24 -7.91
C ASP A 265 23.12 -16.35 -7.65
N GLY A 266 22.89 -15.09 -7.24
CA GLY A 266 23.92 -14.13 -6.85
C GLY A 266 24.51 -14.34 -5.45
N VAL A 267 25.41 -13.45 -5.04
CA VAL A 267 26.10 -13.52 -3.74
C VAL A 267 25.28 -12.82 -2.66
N VAL A 268 24.42 -13.59 -1.97
CA VAL A 268 23.52 -13.11 -0.90
C VAL A 268 24.21 -12.16 0.10
N ASP A 269 25.42 -12.49 0.54
CA ASP A 269 26.20 -11.74 1.53
C ASP A 269 26.54 -10.29 1.13
N SER A 270 26.46 -9.96 -0.16
CA SER A 270 26.68 -8.60 -0.69
C SER A 270 25.45 -8.01 -1.41
N SER A 271 24.40 -8.79 -1.59
CA SER A 271 23.18 -8.37 -2.28
C SER A 271 22.24 -7.62 -1.36
N SER A 272 21.47 -6.66 -1.88
CA SER A 272 20.34 -6.07 -1.14
C SER A 272 19.33 -7.15 -0.80
N TRP A 273 18.68 -7.05 0.37
CA TRP A 273 17.53 -7.88 0.74
C TRP A 273 16.25 -7.04 0.64
N PHE A 274 15.24 -7.52 -0.08
CA PHE A 274 13.94 -6.86 -0.21
C PHE A 274 12.84 -7.67 0.49
N PRO A 275 11.88 -6.99 1.13
CA PRO A 275 10.75 -7.64 1.78
C PRO A 275 9.69 -8.18 0.81
N SER A 276 9.72 -7.74 -0.46
CA SER A 276 8.82 -8.20 -1.51
C SER A 276 9.45 -7.99 -2.89
N ARG A 277 8.88 -8.67 -3.90
CA ARG A 277 9.20 -8.44 -5.31
C ARG A 277 9.03 -6.97 -5.70
N ASN A 278 7.89 -6.36 -5.34
CA ASN A 278 7.56 -4.99 -5.74
C ASN A 278 8.62 -3.99 -5.25
N VAL A 279 9.11 -4.15 -4.02
CA VAL A 279 10.20 -3.32 -3.50
C VAL A 279 11.50 -3.58 -4.27
N GLY A 280 11.78 -4.84 -4.62
CA GLY A 280 12.95 -5.21 -5.45
C GLY A 280 12.90 -4.62 -6.86
N GLU A 281 11.75 -4.60 -7.52
CA GLU A 281 11.57 -4.01 -8.86
C GLU A 281 11.71 -2.49 -8.83
N ARG A 282 11.19 -1.84 -7.78
CA ARG A 282 11.39 -0.39 -7.57
C ARG A 282 12.84 -0.06 -7.29
N TRP A 283 13.53 -0.88 -6.49
CA TRP A 283 14.97 -0.76 -6.30
C TRP A 283 15.71 -0.91 -7.63
N GLN A 284 15.40 -1.94 -8.43
CA GLN A 284 16.05 -2.19 -9.72
C GLN A 284 15.88 -0.98 -10.64
N SER A 285 14.64 -0.51 -10.82
CA SER A 285 14.32 0.68 -11.60
C SER A 285 15.09 1.91 -11.11
N PHE A 286 15.18 2.10 -9.79
CA PHE A 286 15.89 3.23 -9.19
C PHE A 286 17.40 3.19 -9.47
N VAL A 287 18.06 2.06 -9.20
CA VAL A 287 19.53 1.95 -9.34
C VAL A 287 19.99 1.87 -10.78
N SER A 288 19.10 1.49 -11.70
CA SER A 288 19.39 1.32 -13.12
C SER A 288 18.93 2.49 -13.99
N GLU A 289 18.45 3.60 -13.42
CA GLU A 289 17.84 4.71 -14.16
C GLU A 289 16.69 4.26 -15.10
N GLY A 290 15.88 3.30 -14.65
CA GLY A 290 14.73 2.74 -15.37
C GLY A 290 15.06 1.60 -16.34
N TRP A 291 16.31 1.16 -16.43
CA TRP A 291 16.68 -0.04 -17.20
C TRP A 291 16.37 -1.31 -16.42
N VAL A 292 15.21 -1.91 -16.65
CA VAL A 292 14.75 -3.13 -15.97
C VAL A 292 15.37 -4.36 -16.62
N SER A 293 15.91 -5.28 -15.82
CA SER A 293 16.31 -6.61 -16.28
C SER A 293 15.16 -7.58 -16.01
N ASP A 294 14.71 -8.30 -17.05
CA ASP A 294 13.67 -9.32 -16.90
C ASP A 294 14.17 -10.42 -15.97
N THR A 295 13.47 -10.56 -14.84
CA THR A 295 13.78 -11.50 -13.76
C THR A 295 12.58 -12.37 -13.43
N SER A 296 11.58 -12.40 -14.32
CA SER A 296 10.33 -13.15 -14.14
C SER A 296 10.54 -14.66 -13.95
N GLU A 297 11.61 -15.23 -14.51
CA GLU A 297 11.98 -16.63 -14.27
C GLU A 297 12.40 -16.91 -12.82
N CYS A 298 12.74 -15.87 -12.05
CA CYS A 298 13.16 -15.95 -10.65
C CYS A 298 12.14 -15.46 -9.63
N ASP A 299 10.86 -15.45 -10.02
CA ASP A 299 9.77 -14.96 -9.17
C ASP A 299 9.49 -15.77 -7.91
N GLY A 300 10.19 -16.90 -7.74
CA GLY A 300 9.83 -17.92 -6.76
C GLY A 300 8.54 -18.61 -7.18
N SER A 301 8.23 -19.77 -6.62
CA SER A 301 6.85 -20.23 -6.75
C SER A 301 5.97 -19.24 -5.99
N ILE A 302 5.17 -18.44 -6.71
CA ILE A 302 4.04 -17.74 -6.10
C ILE A 302 3.27 -18.83 -5.36
N GLY A 303 3.27 -18.76 -4.02
CA GLY A 303 2.73 -19.80 -3.15
C GLY A 303 1.21 -19.96 -3.22
N THR A 304 0.57 -19.38 -4.23
CA THR A 304 -0.83 -19.52 -4.58
C THR A 304 -0.90 -19.78 -6.09
N ASP A 305 -1.50 -20.91 -6.48
CA ASP A 305 -1.83 -21.18 -7.89
C ASP A 305 -2.96 -20.21 -8.27
N ILE A 306 -2.60 -18.97 -8.62
CA ILE A 306 -3.53 -17.95 -9.12
C ILE A 306 -3.60 -18.08 -10.64
N ARG A 307 -4.81 -18.31 -11.13
CA ARG A 307 -5.08 -18.48 -12.56
C ARG A 307 -6.40 -17.82 -12.92
N ILE A 308 -6.37 -16.99 -13.97
CA ILE A 308 -7.59 -16.45 -14.57
C ILE A 308 -7.93 -17.35 -15.76
N PRO A 309 -9.07 -18.07 -15.74
CA PRO A 309 -9.49 -18.91 -16.86
C PRO A 309 -9.68 -18.11 -18.15
N ALA A 310 -9.45 -18.75 -19.30
CA ALA A 310 -9.76 -18.14 -20.57
C ALA A 310 -11.27 -18.10 -20.82
N GLU A 311 -11.74 -17.12 -21.60
CA GLU A 311 -13.17 -16.97 -21.89
C GLU A 311 -13.76 -18.18 -22.66
N TRP A 312 -12.95 -18.96 -23.39
CA TRP A 312 -13.42 -20.15 -24.10
C TRP A 312 -13.47 -21.43 -23.25
N GLU A 313 -13.10 -21.36 -21.98
CA GLU A 313 -13.21 -22.50 -21.06
C GLU A 313 -14.66 -22.75 -20.64
N ALA A 314 -14.90 -23.84 -19.91
CA ALA A 314 -16.25 -24.19 -19.51
C ALA A 314 -16.81 -23.15 -18.53
N GLN A 315 -17.96 -22.57 -18.87
CA GLN A 315 -18.64 -21.57 -18.05
C GLN A 315 -19.90 -22.16 -17.39
N GLU A 316 -20.22 -21.68 -16.18
CA GLU A 316 -21.47 -22.06 -15.50
C GLU A 316 -22.67 -21.27 -16.03
N ALA A 317 -22.48 -19.98 -16.32
CA ALA A 317 -23.50 -19.07 -16.80
C ALA A 317 -22.88 -17.79 -17.38
N VAL A 318 -23.66 -17.04 -18.17
CA VAL A 318 -23.33 -15.69 -18.60
C VAL A 318 -24.11 -14.66 -17.77
N TRP A 319 -23.39 -13.66 -17.26
CA TRP A 319 -23.96 -12.53 -16.55
C TRP A 319 -24.12 -11.32 -17.46
N LEU A 320 -25.22 -10.58 -17.29
CA LEU A 320 -25.52 -9.34 -18.01
C LEU A 320 -26.18 -8.32 -17.08
N GLN A 321 -26.01 -7.02 -17.39
CA GLN A 321 -26.76 -5.92 -16.80
C GLN A 321 -27.79 -5.38 -17.80
N TRP A 322 -29.02 -5.15 -17.35
CA TRP A 322 -30.10 -4.73 -18.23
C TRP A 322 -30.05 -3.21 -18.52
N PRO A 323 -30.10 -2.77 -19.80
CA PRO A 323 -29.99 -1.35 -20.15
C PRO A 323 -31.01 -0.45 -19.46
N LEU A 324 -30.53 0.61 -18.81
CA LEU A 324 -31.36 1.63 -18.19
C LEU A 324 -31.88 2.65 -19.20
N GLN A 325 -32.51 3.71 -18.73
CA GLN A 325 -33.22 4.65 -19.59
C GLN A 325 -32.29 5.36 -20.58
N PHE A 326 -31.04 5.63 -20.23
CA PHE A 326 -30.05 6.22 -21.14
C PHE A 326 -29.71 5.28 -22.31
N GLU A 327 -29.74 3.98 -22.06
CA GLU A 327 -29.34 2.90 -22.98
C GLU A 327 -30.53 2.11 -23.52
N HIS A 328 -31.76 2.61 -23.33
CA HIS A 328 -33.00 1.88 -23.62
C HIS A 328 -33.11 1.39 -25.07
N TRP A 329 -32.41 2.05 -25.99
CA TRP A 329 -32.36 1.70 -27.40
C TRP A 329 -31.65 0.36 -27.66
N MET A 330 -30.83 -0.14 -26.71
CA MET A 330 -30.14 -1.43 -26.79
C MET A 330 -30.99 -2.61 -26.29
N ARG A 331 -32.13 -2.35 -25.65
CA ARG A 331 -32.95 -3.39 -24.99
C ARG A 331 -33.41 -4.50 -25.94
N PRO A 332 -33.88 -4.22 -27.17
CA PRO A 332 -34.26 -5.28 -28.11
C PRO A 332 -33.07 -6.18 -28.47
N GLU A 333 -31.90 -5.60 -28.72
CA GLU A 333 -30.67 -6.30 -29.08
C GLU A 333 -30.11 -7.10 -27.90
N MET A 334 -30.18 -6.55 -26.69
CA MET A 334 -29.83 -7.26 -25.45
C MET A 334 -30.74 -8.48 -25.26
N ALA A 335 -32.06 -8.32 -25.44
CA ALA A 335 -32.99 -9.45 -25.37
C ALA A 335 -32.75 -10.51 -26.44
N ALA A 336 -32.43 -10.10 -27.68
CA ALA A 336 -32.07 -11.02 -28.75
C ALA A 336 -30.78 -11.79 -28.43
N THR A 337 -29.80 -11.11 -27.82
CA THR A 337 -28.53 -11.70 -27.38
C THR A 337 -28.75 -12.72 -26.26
N ILE A 338 -29.56 -12.37 -25.25
CA ILE A 338 -29.98 -13.28 -24.18
C ILE A 338 -30.65 -14.53 -24.77
N ALA A 339 -31.63 -14.36 -25.65
CA ALA A 339 -32.32 -15.48 -26.28
C ALA A 339 -31.38 -16.39 -27.10
N ALA A 340 -30.32 -15.82 -27.68
CA ALA A 340 -29.30 -16.58 -28.40
C ALA A 340 -28.40 -17.38 -27.44
N ILE A 341 -27.89 -16.76 -26.37
CA ILE A 341 -27.01 -17.40 -25.37
C ILE A 341 -27.72 -18.53 -24.65
N GLN A 342 -29.03 -18.40 -24.39
CA GLN A 342 -29.85 -19.43 -23.72
C GLN A 342 -29.88 -20.79 -24.41
N ASN A 343 -29.41 -20.89 -25.65
CA ASN A 343 -29.25 -22.18 -26.34
C ASN A 343 -28.00 -22.95 -25.90
N TYR A 344 -27.09 -22.29 -25.19
CA TYR A 344 -25.79 -22.82 -24.78
C TYR A 344 -25.65 -22.79 -23.26
N GLU A 345 -25.97 -21.68 -22.61
CA GLU A 345 -25.68 -21.44 -21.20
C GLU A 345 -26.84 -20.74 -20.46
N PRO A 346 -26.99 -20.96 -19.13
CA PRO A 346 -27.89 -20.18 -18.29
C PRO A 346 -27.54 -18.68 -18.28
N ILE A 347 -28.54 -17.84 -18.05
CA ILE A 347 -28.36 -16.40 -17.93
C ILE A 347 -28.62 -15.94 -16.49
N HIS A 348 -27.74 -15.09 -15.99
CA HIS A 348 -27.99 -14.25 -14.84
C HIS A 348 -28.13 -12.80 -15.32
N LEU A 349 -29.27 -12.16 -15.00
CA LEU A 349 -29.57 -10.81 -15.47
C LEU A 349 -29.81 -9.87 -14.29
N ILE A 350 -28.93 -8.89 -14.14
CA ILE A 350 -29.05 -7.82 -13.17
C ILE A 350 -30.00 -6.75 -13.73
N VAL A 351 -31.00 -6.37 -12.95
CA VAL A 351 -32.01 -5.36 -13.28
C VAL A 351 -32.14 -4.39 -12.11
N GLU A 352 -32.39 -3.11 -12.37
CA GLU A 352 -32.46 -2.10 -11.31
C GLU A 352 -33.66 -2.30 -10.36
N ASN A 353 -34.81 -2.73 -10.89
CA ASN A 353 -36.06 -2.88 -10.14
C ASN A 353 -37.06 -3.81 -10.87
N GLU A 354 -38.21 -4.05 -10.23
CA GLU A 354 -39.28 -4.93 -10.74
C GLU A 354 -39.88 -4.45 -12.08
N ASP A 355 -39.89 -3.12 -12.33
CA ASP A 355 -40.36 -2.56 -13.60
C ASP A 355 -39.39 -2.90 -14.73
N HIS A 356 -38.07 -2.76 -14.48
CA HIS A 356 -37.04 -3.17 -15.43
C HIS A 356 -37.03 -4.69 -15.64
N GLN A 357 -37.26 -5.50 -14.59
CA GLN A 357 -37.46 -6.94 -14.73
C GLN A 357 -38.62 -7.25 -15.69
N SER A 358 -39.79 -6.66 -15.46
CA SER A 358 -40.99 -6.89 -16.28
C SER A 358 -40.76 -6.50 -17.75
N GLN A 359 -39.99 -5.42 -17.99
CA GLN A 359 -39.59 -5.00 -19.34
C GLN A 359 -38.65 -6.02 -20.00
N ALA A 360 -37.64 -6.48 -19.27
CA ALA A 360 -36.69 -7.49 -19.75
C ALA A 360 -37.42 -8.80 -20.09
N GLU A 361 -38.27 -9.29 -19.19
CA GLU A 361 -39.09 -10.49 -19.40
C GLU A 361 -39.90 -10.41 -20.70
N THR A 362 -40.60 -9.29 -20.90
CA THR A 362 -41.41 -9.06 -22.10
C THR A 362 -40.54 -9.07 -23.37
N GLN A 363 -39.40 -8.38 -23.35
CA GLN A 363 -38.51 -8.28 -24.52
C GLN A 363 -37.86 -9.63 -24.84
N ILE A 364 -37.41 -10.38 -23.84
CA ILE A 364 -36.80 -11.71 -23.99
C ILE A 364 -37.83 -12.67 -24.60
N GLN A 365 -39.07 -12.69 -24.08
CA GLN A 365 -40.14 -13.52 -24.63
C GLN A 365 -40.49 -13.16 -26.07
N ASN A 366 -40.53 -11.87 -26.42
CA ASN A 366 -40.77 -11.42 -27.79
C ASN A 366 -39.72 -11.91 -28.79
N HIS A 367 -38.49 -12.17 -28.33
CA HIS A 367 -37.40 -12.76 -29.12
C HIS A 367 -37.33 -14.29 -29.01
N GLY A 368 -38.30 -14.93 -28.34
CA GLY A 368 -38.39 -16.38 -28.19
C GLY A 368 -37.53 -16.96 -27.06
N GLY A 369 -36.99 -16.13 -26.17
CA GLY A 369 -36.26 -16.56 -24.99
C GLY A 369 -37.14 -17.22 -23.94
N ASN A 370 -36.54 -18.10 -23.13
CA ASN A 370 -37.22 -18.85 -22.09
C ASN A 370 -36.87 -18.29 -20.70
N LEU A 371 -37.83 -17.68 -20.01
CA LEU A 371 -37.59 -17.09 -18.69
C LEU A 371 -37.17 -18.11 -17.62
N LEU A 372 -37.45 -19.40 -17.81
CA LEU A 372 -36.98 -20.44 -16.88
C LEU A 372 -35.45 -20.62 -16.89
N ASN A 373 -34.76 -20.11 -17.93
CA ASN A 373 -33.31 -20.12 -18.04
C ASN A 373 -32.71 -18.73 -17.77
N VAL A 374 -33.46 -17.83 -17.11
CA VAL A 374 -32.97 -16.53 -16.63
C VAL A 374 -33.15 -16.46 -15.12
N THR A 375 -32.07 -16.19 -14.41
CA THR A 375 -32.11 -15.81 -13.00
C THR A 375 -31.99 -14.29 -12.91
N PHE A 376 -33.02 -13.62 -12.40
CA PHE A 376 -33.02 -12.18 -12.23
C PHE A 376 -32.48 -11.77 -10.87
N HIS A 377 -31.65 -10.72 -10.86
CA HIS A 377 -31.08 -10.11 -9.64
C HIS A 377 -31.46 -8.64 -9.62
N ILE A 378 -32.20 -8.21 -8.60
CA ILE A 378 -32.60 -6.80 -8.47
C ILE A 378 -31.50 -6.04 -7.72
N GLN A 379 -30.80 -5.15 -8.42
CA GLN A 379 -29.71 -4.33 -7.90
C GLN A 379 -29.60 -3.03 -8.70
N PRO A 380 -29.68 -1.86 -8.04
CA PRO A 380 -29.34 -0.58 -8.66
C PRO A 380 -27.95 -0.60 -9.27
N HIS A 381 -27.83 0.02 -10.44
CA HIS A 381 -26.61 0.13 -11.23
C HIS A 381 -26.77 1.34 -12.15
N ASN A 382 -25.68 1.86 -12.72
CA ASN A 382 -25.74 3.07 -13.54
C ASN A 382 -25.70 2.75 -15.04
N ASN A 383 -25.08 1.63 -15.44
CA ASN A 383 -24.96 1.27 -16.85
C ASN A 383 -25.02 -0.26 -17.13
N ALA A 384 -25.17 -0.64 -18.40
CA ALA A 384 -25.31 -2.03 -18.82
C ALA A 384 -23.98 -2.77 -19.06
N TRP A 385 -22.83 -2.16 -18.80
CA TRP A 385 -21.52 -2.61 -19.29
C TRP A 385 -20.81 -3.55 -18.31
N LEU A 386 -21.51 -4.61 -17.86
CA LEU A 386 -21.01 -5.58 -16.88
C LEU A 386 -19.64 -6.19 -17.23
N ARG A 387 -19.24 -6.17 -18.51
CA ARG A 387 -17.89 -6.57 -18.91
C ARG A 387 -16.80 -5.71 -18.24
N ASP A 388 -17.07 -4.43 -18.00
CA ASP A 388 -16.09 -3.47 -17.51
C ASP A 388 -16.14 -3.31 -15.99
N ASN A 389 -17.34 -3.26 -15.41
CA ASN A 389 -17.54 -3.09 -13.97
C ASN A 389 -17.86 -4.39 -13.22
N GLY A 390 -17.95 -5.53 -13.92
CA GLY A 390 -18.25 -6.83 -13.33
C GLY A 390 -17.05 -7.53 -12.70
N PRO A 391 -17.28 -8.70 -12.07
CA PRO A 391 -16.24 -9.42 -11.36
C PRO A 391 -15.21 -10.03 -12.31
N LEU A 392 -13.94 -10.03 -11.88
CA LEU A 392 -12.92 -10.87 -12.47
C LEU A 392 -12.86 -12.18 -11.67
N TYR A 393 -13.30 -13.29 -12.27
CA TYR A 393 -13.24 -14.59 -11.63
C TYR A 393 -11.83 -15.17 -11.69
N VAL A 394 -11.33 -15.62 -10.55
CA VAL A 394 -9.95 -16.11 -10.39
C VAL A 394 -9.98 -17.47 -9.72
N GLU A 395 -9.27 -18.45 -10.28
CA GLU A 395 -8.93 -19.67 -9.58
C GLU A 395 -7.74 -19.39 -8.65
N GLN A 396 -7.95 -19.56 -7.35
CA GLN A 396 -6.92 -19.44 -6.33
C GLN A 396 -7.03 -20.61 -5.36
N ASP A 397 -5.92 -21.31 -5.14
CA ASP A 397 -5.82 -22.44 -4.21
C ASP A 397 -6.91 -23.52 -4.41
N GLY A 398 -7.25 -23.76 -5.68
CA GLY A 398 -8.27 -24.74 -6.08
C GLY A 398 -9.73 -24.31 -5.87
N SER A 399 -9.97 -23.04 -5.56
CA SER A 399 -11.30 -22.43 -5.43
C SER A 399 -11.47 -21.27 -6.41
N ILE A 400 -12.71 -20.95 -6.78
CA ILE A 400 -13.01 -19.72 -7.54
C ILE A 400 -13.28 -18.60 -6.54
N ILE A 401 -12.63 -17.46 -6.72
CA ILE A 401 -12.87 -16.21 -5.99
C ILE A 401 -13.16 -15.09 -6.99
N ILE A 402 -13.56 -13.92 -6.48
CA ILE A 402 -13.72 -12.69 -7.26
C ILE A 402 -12.60 -11.73 -6.87
N HIS A 403 -11.85 -11.25 -7.87
CA HIS A 403 -11.05 -10.04 -7.70
C HIS A 403 -11.93 -8.83 -8.04
N ASP A 404 -12.09 -7.96 -7.05
CA ASP A 404 -12.85 -6.71 -7.14
C ASP A 404 -11.90 -5.54 -7.32
N MET A 405 -11.70 -5.12 -8.57
CA MET A 405 -10.94 -3.92 -8.95
C MET A 405 -11.88 -2.73 -9.03
N GLY A 406 -11.39 -1.53 -8.73
CA GLY A 406 -12.18 -0.30 -8.85
C GLY A 406 -12.63 -0.04 -10.29
N PHE A 407 -13.76 0.63 -10.43
CA PHE A 407 -14.34 1.13 -11.67
C PHE A 407 -14.63 2.62 -11.52
N ASP A 408 -14.19 3.44 -12.47
CA ASP A 408 -14.33 4.90 -12.41
C ASP A 408 -15.06 5.50 -13.63
N SER A 409 -15.83 4.67 -14.34
CA SER A 409 -16.47 5.06 -15.60
C SER A 409 -15.50 5.46 -16.72
N TRP A 410 -14.52 4.60 -17.00
CA TRP A 410 -13.56 4.79 -18.09
C TRP A 410 -12.77 6.10 -17.98
N GLY A 411 -12.29 6.44 -16.77
CA GLY A 411 -11.62 7.70 -16.48
C GLY A 411 -12.58 8.87 -16.23
N GLY A 412 -13.76 8.58 -15.66
CA GLY A 412 -14.77 9.60 -15.31
C GLY A 412 -15.57 10.13 -16.49
N LEU A 413 -15.78 9.34 -17.55
CA LEU A 413 -16.58 9.75 -18.71
C LEU A 413 -18.06 9.97 -18.36
N VAL A 414 -18.59 9.17 -17.41
CA VAL A 414 -19.95 9.31 -16.90
C VAL A 414 -19.89 9.60 -15.41
N GLU A 415 -20.69 10.57 -14.97
CA GLU A 415 -20.91 10.88 -13.55
C GLU A 415 -21.82 9.80 -12.94
N ASP A 416 -21.75 9.61 -11.62
CA ASP A 416 -22.56 8.65 -10.85
C ASP A 416 -22.31 7.17 -11.30
N TYR A 417 -21.16 6.59 -10.93
CA TYR A 417 -20.77 5.20 -11.25
C TYR A 417 -20.68 4.28 -10.02
N GLU A 418 -20.97 4.80 -8.83
CA GLU A 418 -20.78 4.12 -7.56
C GLU A 418 -21.65 2.87 -7.43
N GLU A 419 -22.79 2.80 -8.11
CA GLU A 419 -23.64 1.59 -8.11
C GLU A 419 -23.08 0.51 -9.06
N ASP A 420 -22.28 0.88 -10.06
CA ASP A 420 -21.59 -0.06 -10.94
C ASP A 420 -20.32 -0.63 -10.28
N ASP A 421 -19.59 0.20 -9.54
CA ASP A 421 -18.34 -0.17 -8.86
C ASP A 421 -18.55 -1.26 -7.81
N ILE A 422 -19.69 -1.25 -7.11
CA ILE A 422 -19.99 -2.26 -6.07
C ILE A 422 -20.50 -3.61 -6.62
N ILE A 423 -20.73 -3.73 -7.93
CA ILE A 423 -21.35 -4.93 -8.53
C ILE A 423 -20.55 -6.22 -8.25
N PRO A 424 -19.21 -6.26 -8.37
CA PRO A 424 -18.44 -7.48 -8.08
C PRO A 424 -18.62 -7.95 -6.63
N SER A 425 -18.55 -7.01 -5.69
CA SER A 425 -18.81 -7.25 -4.26
C SER A 425 -20.21 -7.82 -4.00
N ILE A 426 -21.25 -7.25 -4.62
CA ILE A 426 -22.62 -7.75 -4.52
C ILE A 426 -22.75 -9.15 -5.13
N MET A 427 -22.13 -9.39 -6.29
CA MET A 427 -22.14 -10.70 -6.95
C MET A 427 -21.45 -11.77 -6.11
N GLY A 428 -20.36 -11.43 -5.42
CA GLY A 428 -19.71 -12.33 -4.46
C GLY A 428 -20.65 -12.77 -3.33
N GLN A 429 -21.48 -11.85 -2.82
CA GLN A 429 -22.49 -12.18 -1.80
C GLN A 429 -23.57 -13.13 -2.34
N TRP A 430 -24.08 -12.89 -3.56
CA TRP A 430 -25.10 -13.76 -4.17
C TRP A 430 -24.58 -15.16 -4.45
N LEU A 431 -23.33 -15.26 -4.90
CA LEU A 431 -22.68 -16.52 -5.25
C LEU A 431 -22.03 -17.22 -4.05
N ASN A 432 -21.96 -16.54 -2.90
CA ASN A 432 -21.23 -17.00 -1.73
C ASN A 432 -19.76 -17.34 -2.08
N LEU A 433 -19.12 -16.43 -2.83
CA LEU A 433 -17.70 -16.48 -3.18
C LEU A 433 -16.92 -15.48 -2.33
N THR A 434 -15.67 -15.81 -2.04
CA THR A 434 -14.73 -14.83 -1.47
C THR A 434 -14.50 -13.72 -2.47
N VAL A 435 -14.52 -12.48 -1.99
CA VAL A 435 -14.18 -11.29 -2.76
C VAL A 435 -12.89 -10.74 -2.19
N ASP A 436 -11.89 -10.61 -3.05
CA ASP A 436 -10.62 -9.95 -2.75
C ASP A 436 -10.60 -8.59 -3.44
N THR A 437 -10.54 -7.52 -2.65
CA THR A 437 -10.54 -6.15 -3.18
C THR A 437 -9.13 -5.76 -3.56
N ILE A 438 -8.96 -5.37 -4.82
CA ILE A 438 -7.69 -4.94 -5.39
C ILE A 438 -7.76 -3.43 -5.56
N ASP A 439 -6.88 -2.70 -4.87
CA ASP A 439 -6.76 -1.24 -4.96
C ASP A 439 -6.12 -0.80 -6.28
N PHE A 440 -6.87 -1.00 -7.36
CA PHE A 440 -6.49 -0.69 -8.73
C PHE A 440 -7.73 -0.47 -9.57
N ILE A 441 -7.79 0.63 -10.33
CA ILE A 441 -8.93 0.97 -11.18
C ILE A 441 -8.73 0.33 -12.55
N MET A 442 -9.62 -0.58 -12.95
CA MET A 442 -9.51 -1.29 -14.23
C MET A 442 -10.86 -1.74 -14.77
N GLU A 443 -11.13 -1.40 -16.04
CA GLU A 443 -12.21 -2.04 -16.80
C GLU A 443 -11.76 -3.38 -17.35
N ARG A 444 -12.47 -4.43 -16.95
CA ARG A 444 -12.09 -5.80 -17.31
C ARG A 444 -12.24 -6.07 -18.81
N GLY A 445 -13.01 -5.28 -19.56
CA GLY A 445 -13.07 -5.38 -21.02
C GLY A 445 -11.76 -5.07 -21.76
N ASN A 446 -10.78 -4.46 -21.08
CA ASN A 446 -9.44 -4.25 -21.63
C ASN A 446 -8.47 -5.42 -21.33
N LEU A 447 -8.98 -6.52 -20.76
CA LEU A 447 -8.20 -7.69 -20.37
C LEU A 447 -8.69 -8.94 -21.11
N GLU A 448 -7.78 -9.62 -21.81
CA GLU A 448 -8.06 -10.90 -22.48
C GLU A 448 -7.03 -11.95 -22.05
N PHE A 449 -7.50 -13.00 -21.38
CA PHE A 449 -6.65 -14.04 -20.80
C PHE A 449 -6.70 -15.33 -21.61
N ASN A 450 -5.54 -15.99 -21.74
CA ASN A 450 -5.49 -17.30 -22.40
C ASN A 450 -5.61 -18.51 -21.47
N GLY A 451 -5.86 -18.29 -20.17
CA GLY A 451 -5.97 -19.38 -19.18
C GLY A 451 -4.65 -20.09 -18.85
N ALA A 452 -3.52 -19.60 -19.38
CA ALA A 452 -2.20 -20.23 -19.27
C ALA A 452 -1.08 -19.20 -19.06
N GLY A 453 -1.38 -18.11 -18.34
CA GLY A 453 -0.41 -17.10 -17.93
C GLY A 453 -0.13 -15.98 -18.95
N THR A 454 -0.88 -15.91 -20.06
CA THR A 454 -0.79 -14.77 -21.00
C THR A 454 -2.01 -13.87 -20.89
N LEU A 455 -1.76 -12.58 -20.77
CA LEU A 455 -2.73 -11.48 -20.85
C LEU A 455 -2.45 -10.66 -22.11
N ILE A 456 -3.49 -10.38 -22.88
CA ILE A 456 -3.50 -9.36 -23.93
C ILE A 456 -4.26 -8.15 -23.39
N THR A 457 -3.65 -6.98 -23.51
CA THR A 457 -4.25 -5.70 -23.09
C THR A 457 -3.78 -4.57 -24.00
N ASN A 458 -4.43 -3.41 -23.94
CA ASN A 458 -4.02 -2.22 -24.68
C ASN A 458 -3.36 -1.19 -23.76
N TRP A 459 -2.07 -0.91 -23.99
CA TRP A 459 -1.26 0.02 -23.22
C TRP A 459 -1.86 1.43 -23.11
N ASP A 460 -2.55 1.91 -24.14
CA ASP A 460 -3.14 3.25 -24.16
C ASP A 460 -4.21 3.44 -23.07
N CYS A 461 -4.77 2.35 -22.52
CA CYS A 461 -5.70 2.39 -21.39
C CYS A 461 -4.99 2.37 -20.02
N TRP A 462 -3.69 2.04 -19.97
CA TRP A 462 -2.89 1.97 -18.73
C TRP A 462 -2.12 3.26 -18.44
N ALA A 463 -1.70 3.98 -19.50
CA ALA A 463 -0.72 5.06 -19.38
C ALA A 463 -1.17 6.27 -18.57
N ASP A 464 -2.48 6.44 -18.38
CA ASP A 464 -3.12 7.58 -17.69
C ASP A 464 -3.75 7.20 -16.33
N ARG A 465 -3.45 6.00 -15.79
CA ARG A 465 -4.00 5.49 -14.52
C ARG A 465 -2.99 5.45 -13.38
#